data_AF-A0A1F9K1X7-F1
#
_entry.id   AF-A0A1F9K1X7-F1
#
_cell.length_a   1.000
_cell.length_b   1.000
_cell.length_c   1.000
_cell.angle_alpha   90.00
_cell.angle_beta   90.00
_cell.angle_gamma   90.00
#
_symmetry.space_group_name_H-M   'P 1'
#
loop_
_entity.id
_entity.type
_entity.pdbx_description
1 polymer ?
#
loop_
_entity_poly.entity_id
_entity_poly.type
_entity_poly.pdbx_seq_one_letter_code
_entity_poly.pdbx_strand_id
1 'polypeptide(L)'
;MITRIVIEKREPFANGHEFPVTGAYEKLVGRAYGEVDPKKPLNKILVNLDKAPRNQNGRVEYWTDIFILKPVDMQRGNGKIFYDAPNRGSKRILMFINDAPENNNPSSLQDAGNGFLMRQGYTIVWSGWQGDLTPTEHWLTAGVPAATNKGKEIVRKVRTEIVVTAEGIYSRPLSGDARVMSYEAAAPDKSQASLTVREKSYGARTPVSQSEWEFAACKLEKQTGKMEMKPSAKDLCLLSGFKPGHIYEFIYPAKNPLVLGLGFAIVRDLISFLRYEVEDKAGNSNPLTSGGIKKSIKHAYAWGRSQSGRFLRDLVYHGFNQDESRRQVFEAISPHVAGGGRLYLNYEFARPVSSSQQHTNQLDPELFPFAYNVLKDPQTGREDGILKRPKSDPYIVHTQTDTEYWQKRGALAHTDGKGKDLPIPKKVRMYFIASAQHSAPFGSAPRKGACQQLTNPMPVGDALRALMVAMDQWVS
;
A
#
# COMPACT_ATOMS: atom_id res chain seq x y z
N MET A 1 -14.21 -2.69 13.54
CA MET A 1 -14.24 -4.17 13.66
C MET A 1 -15.03 -4.75 12.50
N ILE A 2 -14.72 -5.99 12.10
CA ILE A 2 -15.47 -6.72 11.08
C ILE A 2 -16.90 -6.96 11.56
N THR A 3 -17.87 -6.60 10.74
CA THR A 3 -19.30 -6.82 10.97
C THR A 3 -19.81 -7.99 10.15
N ARG A 4 -19.24 -8.18 8.95
CA ARG A 4 -19.62 -9.25 8.03
C ARG A 4 -18.45 -9.66 7.14
N ILE A 5 -18.24 -10.95 6.95
CA ILE A 5 -17.31 -11.52 5.97
C ILE A 5 -18.10 -12.44 5.04
N VAL A 6 -17.88 -12.28 3.73
CA VAL A 6 -18.53 -13.09 2.69
C VAL A 6 -17.44 -13.74 1.86
N ILE A 7 -17.44 -15.08 1.82
CA ILE A 7 -16.63 -15.85 0.89
C ILE A 7 -17.49 -16.13 -0.34
N GLU A 8 -17.17 -15.47 -1.44
CA GLU A 8 -17.91 -15.55 -2.70
C GLU A 8 -17.48 -16.75 -3.54
N LYS A 9 -16.19 -17.12 -3.45
CA LYS A 9 -15.63 -18.28 -4.13
C LYS A 9 -14.72 -19.07 -3.21
N ARG A 10 -14.85 -20.38 -3.28
CA ARG A 10 -13.99 -21.38 -2.64
C ARG A 10 -13.60 -22.41 -3.69
N GLU A 11 -12.32 -22.52 -3.98
CA GLU A 11 -11.79 -23.33 -5.08
C GLU A 11 -10.54 -24.09 -4.62
N PRO A 12 -10.32 -25.34 -5.06
CA PRO A 12 -9.01 -25.98 -4.89
C PRO A 12 -7.92 -25.13 -5.54
N PHE A 13 -6.83 -24.88 -4.81
CA PHE A 13 -5.66 -24.23 -5.38
C PHE A 13 -4.76 -25.27 -6.05
N ALA A 14 -4.16 -24.91 -7.19
CA ALA A 14 -3.27 -25.79 -7.95
C ALA A 14 -3.91 -27.14 -8.30
N ASN A 15 -5.22 -27.14 -8.62
CA ASN A 15 -6.02 -28.34 -8.87
C ASN A 15 -5.94 -29.40 -7.76
N GLY A 16 -5.81 -28.97 -6.50
CA GLY A 16 -5.72 -29.87 -5.34
C GLY A 16 -4.35 -30.51 -5.16
N HIS A 17 -3.29 -29.95 -5.75
CA HIS A 17 -1.92 -30.44 -5.54
C HIS A 17 -1.56 -30.53 -4.06
N GLU A 18 -1.07 -31.69 -3.63
CA GLU A 18 -0.61 -31.94 -2.25
C GLU A 18 0.81 -31.40 -2.06
N PHE A 19 0.95 -30.30 -1.31
CA PHE A 19 2.27 -29.84 -0.89
C PHE A 19 2.81 -30.77 0.21
N PRO A 20 4.10 -31.17 0.18
CA PRO A 20 4.69 -32.04 1.19
C PRO A 20 4.41 -31.53 2.61
N VAL A 21 4.06 -32.45 3.51
CA VAL A 21 3.67 -32.21 4.92
C VAL A 21 2.30 -31.54 5.08
N THR A 22 2.07 -30.42 4.41
CA THR A 22 0.95 -29.49 4.70
C THR A 22 -0.33 -29.79 3.93
N GLY A 23 -0.22 -30.56 2.84
CA GLY A 23 -1.32 -31.04 2.02
C GLY A 23 -1.86 -30.04 1.01
N ALA A 24 -3.05 -30.34 0.46
CA ALA A 24 -3.72 -29.47 -0.49
C ALA A 24 -4.11 -28.12 0.12
N TYR A 25 -4.12 -27.09 -0.73
CA TYR A 25 -4.56 -25.75 -0.38
C TYR A 25 -5.85 -25.40 -1.12
N GLU A 26 -6.62 -24.49 -0.53
CA GLU A 26 -7.77 -23.86 -1.16
C GLU A 26 -7.59 -22.35 -1.25
N LYS A 27 -8.25 -21.79 -2.26
CA LYS A 27 -8.33 -20.37 -2.57
C LYS A 27 -9.71 -19.87 -2.17
N LEU A 28 -9.74 -18.82 -1.33
CA LEU A 28 -10.95 -18.11 -0.94
C LEU A 28 -10.91 -16.70 -1.48
N VAL A 29 -11.96 -16.27 -2.15
CA VAL A 29 -12.14 -14.90 -2.67
C VAL A 29 -13.45 -14.35 -2.14
N GLY A 30 -13.46 -13.09 -1.73
CA GLY A 30 -14.69 -12.44 -1.34
C GLY A 30 -14.47 -11.05 -0.77
N ARG A 31 -15.33 -10.64 0.17
CA ARG A 31 -15.33 -9.28 0.73
C ARG A 31 -15.63 -9.29 2.23
N ALA A 32 -14.90 -8.47 2.97
CA ALA A 32 -15.19 -8.17 4.37
C ALA A 32 -15.71 -6.74 4.52
N TYR A 33 -16.65 -6.56 5.45
CA TYR A 33 -17.29 -5.30 5.80
C TYR A 33 -17.01 -5.02 7.26
N GLY A 34 -16.80 -3.75 7.60
CA GLY A 34 -16.58 -3.36 8.98
C GLY A 34 -16.97 -1.93 9.25
N GLU A 35 -16.93 -1.60 10.53
CA GLU A 35 -17.29 -0.28 11.02
C GLU A 35 -16.35 0.13 12.17
N VAL A 36 -16.00 1.41 12.26
CA VAL A 36 -15.19 1.96 13.35
C VAL A 36 -15.94 3.03 14.13
N ASP A 37 -15.65 3.14 15.43
CA ASP A 37 -16.04 4.32 16.21
C ASP A 37 -15.14 5.50 15.91
N PRO A 38 -15.64 6.67 15.47
CA PRO A 38 -14.81 7.87 15.39
C PRO A 38 -14.37 8.39 16.77
N LYS A 39 -15.05 7.99 17.86
CA LYS A 39 -14.73 8.45 19.22
C LYS A 39 -13.71 7.57 19.93
N LYS A 40 -13.45 6.35 19.47
CA LYS A 40 -12.48 5.46 20.12
C LYS A 40 -11.06 5.99 19.93
N PRO A 41 -10.21 5.99 20.98
CA PRO A 41 -8.85 6.53 20.90
C PRO A 41 -8.01 5.99 19.74
N LEU A 42 -8.09 4.69 19.46
CA LEU A 42 -7.35 4.05 18.36
C LEU A 42 -7.76 4.52 16.96
N ASN A 43 -9.00 5.02 16.80
CA ASN A 43 -9.53 5.45 15.51
C ASN A 43 -9.50 6.98 15.36
N LYS A 44 -9.51 7.72 16.47
CA LYS A 44 -9.55 9.19 16.49
C LYS A 44 -8.34 9.85 15.81
N ILE A 45 -7.25 9.10 15.65
CA ILE A 45 -6.05 9.53 14.90
C ILE A 45 -6.25 9.51 13.38
N LEU A 46 -7.30 8.86 12.88
CA LEU A 46 -7.60 8.83 11.46
C LEU A 46 -8.12 10.19 11.02
N VAL A 47 -7.37 10.84 10.12
CA VAL A 47 -7.71 12.16 9.61
C VAL A 47 -9.04 12.10 8.89
N ASN A 48 -9.91 13.07 9.20
CA ASN A 48 -11.25 13.23 8.67
C ASN A 48 -12.27 12.14 9.02
N LEU A 49 -11.94 11.20 9.91
CA LEU A 49 -12.90 10.18 10.36
C LEU A 49 -14.11 10.78 11.08
N ASP A 50 -13.90 11.85 11.85
CA ASP A 50 -14.97 12.59 12.54
C ASP A 50 -15.95 13.28 11.59
N LYS A 51 -15.50 13.57 10.37
CA LYS A 51 -16.22 14.20 9.24
C LYS A 51 -16.83 13.20 8.25
N ALA A 52 -16.62 11.90 8.46
CA ALA A 52 -17.18 10.85 7.60
C ALA A 52 -18.69 10.68 7.85
N PRO A 53 -19.46 10.24 6.84
CA PRO A 53 -20.83 9.76 7.03
C PRO A 53 -20.86 8.62 8.06
N ARG A 54 -21.94 8.57 8.82
CA ARG A 54 -22.13 7.58 9.90
C ARG A 54 -23.41 6.79 9.66
N ASN A 55 -23.36 5.50 9.98
CA ASN A 55 -24.53 4.64 9.98
C ASN A 55 -25.44 4.92 11.19
N GLN A 56 -26.56 4.20 11.30
CA GLN A 56 -27.54 4.33 12.38
C GLN A 56 -26.93 4.10 13.78
N ASN A 57 -25.83 3.34 13.88
CA ASN A 57 -25.09 3.10 15.12
C ASN A 57 -24.05 4.20 15.43
N GLY A 58 -24.00 5.27 14.63
CA GLY A 58 -23.02 6.34 14.76
C GLY A 58 -21.59 5.93 14.40
N ARG A 59 -21.41 4.83 13.67
CA ARG A 59 -20.11 4.27 13.24
C ARG A 59 -19.82 4.66 11.80
N VAL A 60 -18.54 4.65 11.42
CA VAL A 60 -18.09 4.87 10.04
C VAL A 60 -17.83 3.52 9.38
N GLU A 61 -18.47 3.27 8.25
CA GLU A 61 -18.40 1.99 7.54
C GLU A 61 -17.29 1.96 6.49
N TYR A 62 -16.79 0.76 6.23
CA TYR A 62 -15.85 0.47 5.15
C TYR A 62 -16.07 -0.96 4.62
N TRP A 63 -15.49 -1.26 3.47
CA TRP A 63 -15.37 -2.62 2.97
C TRP A 63 -13.98 -2.88 2.38
N THR A 64 -13.59 -4.15 2.29
CA THR A 64 -12.35 -4.59 1.65
C THR A 64 -12.55 -5.89 0.89
N ASP A 65 -11.99 -5.97 -0.31
CA ASP A 65 -11.81 -7.26 -0.98
C ASP A 65 -10.80 -8.11 -0.18
N ILE A 66 -11.01 -9.42 -0.17
CA ILE A 66 -10.15 -10.40 0.50
C ILE A 66 -9.76 -11.54 -0.46
N PHE A 67 -8.54 -12.02 -0.31
CA PHE A 67 -8.04 -13.22 -0.97
C PHE A 67 -7.26 -14.03 0.06
N ILE A 68 -7.50 -15.33 0.15
CA ILE A 68 -6.84 -16.21 1.12
C ILE A 68 -6.40 -17.49 0.39
N LEU A 69 -5.15 -17.89 0.60
CA LEU A 69 -4.67 -19.24 0.32
C LEU A 69 -4.41 -19.92 1.66
N LYS A 70 -5.07 -21.04 1.93
CA LYS A 70 -4.89 -21.78 3.19
C LYS A 70 -4.85 -23.29 2.96
N PRO A 71 -4.24 -24.08 3.86
CA PRO A 71 -4.43 -25.52 3.87
C PRO A 71 -5.91 -25.88 3.92
N VAL A 72 -6.32 -26.91 3.17
CA VAL A 72 -7.68 -27.48 3.27
C VAL A 72 -7.88 -28.02 4.69
N ASP A 73 -6.92 -28.84 5.15
CA ASP A 73 -6.82 -29.26 6.55
C ASP A 73 -5.96 -28.29 7.35
N MET A 74 -6.61 -27.44 8.15
CA MET A 74 -5.93 -26.46 9.01
C MET A 74 -5.03 -27.10 10.08
N GLN A 75 -5.21 -28.38 10.43
CA GLN A 75 -4.33 -29.08 11.38
C GLN A 75 -2.96 -29.43 10.78
N ARG A 76 -2.88 -29.53 9.45
CA ARG A 76 -1.62 -29.72 8.71
C ARG A 76 -0.89 -28.40 8.41
N GLY A 77 -1.53 -27.25 8.68
CA GLY A 77 -0.91 -25.94 8.62
C GLY A 77 0.00 -25.65 9.82
N ASN A 78 0.80 -24.60 9.74
CA ASN A 78 1.68 -24.17 10.84
C ASN A 78 0.95 -23.29 11.89
N GLY A 79 -0.33 -23.00 11.67
CA GLY A 79 -1.13 -22.12 12.51
C GLY A 79 -0.68 -20.65 12.46
N LYS A 80 -0.06 -20.21 11.36
CA LYS A 80 0.45 -18.84 11.19
C LYS A 80 -0.17 -18.19 9.96
N ILE A 81 -0.62 -16.94 10.12
CA ILE A 81 -0.99 -16.07 9.01
C ILE A 81 0.28 -15.40 8.48
N PHE A 82 0.42 -15.37 7.15
CA PHE A 82 1.30 -14.45 6.45
C PHE A 82 0.47 -13.46 5.63
N TYR A 83 0.31 -12.25 6.16
CA TYR A 83 -0.39 -11.18 5.47
C TYR A 83 0.55 -10.50 4.46
N ASP A 84 0.17 -10.45 3.19
CA ASP A 84 0.83 -9.61 2.19
C ASP A 84 -0.02 -8.38 1.94
N ALA A 85 0.50 -7.22 2.39
CA ALA A 85 -0.13 -5.94 2.13
C ALA A 85 -0.05 -5.66 0.61
N PRO A 86 -1.16 -5.68 -0.15
CA PRO A 86 -1.10 -5.56 -1.61
C PRO A 86 -0.45 -4.23 -2.02
N ASN A 87 0.48 -4.28 -2.97
CA ASN A 87 1.12 -3.09 -3.52
C ASN A 87 0.22 -2.56 -4.64
N ARG A 88 -0.50 -1.45 -4.39
CA ARG A 88 -1.49 -0.89 -5.32
C ARG A 88 -2.49 -1.98 -5.75
N GLY A 89 -3.07 -2.67 -4.77
CA GLY A 89 -4.02 -3.76 -4.98
C GLY A 89 -3.43 -5.08 -5.49
N SER A 90 -2.15 -5.10 -5.88
CA SER A 90 -1.51 -6.29 -6.45
C SER A 90 -0.82 -7.17 -5.41
N LYS A 91 -0.93 -8.49 -5.60
CA LYS A 91 -0.37 -9.55 -4.74
C LYS A 91 1.06 -9.87 -5.18
N ARG A 92 2.00 -9.89 -4.25
CA ARG A 92 3.45 -9.92 -4.57
C ARG A 92 4.25 -10.96 -3.81
N ILE A 93 3.76 -11.45 -2.68
CA ILE A 93 4.52 -12.37 -1.85
C ILE A 93 4.85 -13.69 -2.56
N LEU A 94 3.94 -14.26 -3.36
CA LEU A 94 4.25 -15.49 -4.13
C LEU A 94 5.36 -15.27 -5.15
N MET A 95 5.33 -14.12 -5.84
CA MET A 95 6.34 -13.79 -6.84
C MET A 95 7.75 -13.66 -6.26
N PHE A 96 7.88 -13.12 -5.04
CA PHE A 96 9.19 -12.87 -4.41
C PHE A 96 9.64 -13.97 -3.45
N ILE A 97 8.72 -14.65 -2.78
CA ILE A 97 9.05 -15.66 -1.77
C ILE A 97 8.96 -17.07 -2.37
N ASN A 98 8.03 -17.33 -3.27
CA ASN A 98 7.90 -18.62 -3.93
C ASN A 98 8.50 -18.64 -5.35
N ASP A 99 9.09 -17.55 -5.85
CA ASP A 99 9.58 -17.47 -7.24
C ASP A 99 8.49 -17.75 -8.30
N ALA A 100 7.23 -17.47 -7.97
CA ALA A 100 6.11 -17.64 -8.89
C ALA A 100 6.06 -16.52 -9.95
N PRO A 101 5.39 -16.74 -11.09
CA PRO A 101 5.05 -15.65 -12.01
C PRO A 101 4.21 -14.56 -11.33
N GLU A 102 4.23 -13.35 -11.89
CA GLU A 102 3.34 -12.28 -11.43
C GLU A 102 1.87 -12.65 -11.75
N ASN A 103 1.05 -12.85 -10.72
CA ASN A 103 -0.36 -13.12 -10.89
C ASN A 103 -1.20 -12.56 -9.72
N ASN A 104 -2.26 -11.83 -10.06
CA ASN A 104 -3.22 -11.28 -9.09
C ASN A 104 -4.43 -12.19 -8.83
N ASN A 105 -4.51 -13.35 -9.48
CA ASN A 105 -5.51 -14.39 -9.27
C ASN A 105 -4.84 -15.79 -9.30
N PRO A 106 -3.85 -16.06 -8.42
CA PRO A 106 -3.11 -17.31 -8.43
C PRO A 106 -4.06 -18.50 -8.22
N SER A 107 -4.06 -19.46 -9.14
CA SER A 107 -4.99 -20.60 -9.13
C SER A 107 -4.35 -21.93 -9.54
N SER A 108 -3.23 -21.91 -10.26
CA SER A 108 -2.54 -23.09 -10.80
C SER A 108 -1.31 -23.51 -9.99
N LEU A 109 -0.74 -24.69 -10.27
CA LEU A 109 0.52 -25.12 -9.67
C LEU A 109 1.69 -24.19 -10.06
N GLN A 110 1.67 -23.63 -11.27
CA GLN A 110 2.67 -22.65 -11.69
C GLN A 110 2.62 -21.37 -10.84
N ASP A 111 1.42 -20.95 -10.42
CA ASP A 111 1.23 -19.81 -9.52
C ASP A 111 1.73 -20.06 -8.10
N ALA A 112 1.92 -21.34 -7.72
CA ALA A 112 2.57 -21.69 -6.47
C ALA A 112 4.09 -21.45 -6.52
N GLY A 113 4.66 -21.32 -7.73
CA GLY A 113 6.10 -21.26 -7.97
C GLY A 113 6.80 -22.49 -7.40
N ASN A 114 7.87 -22.26 -6.64
CA ASN A 114 8.51 -23.30 -5.88
C ASN A 114 7.63 -23.81 -4.72
N GLY A 115 6.55 -23.15 -4.29
CA GLY A 115 5.65 -23.62 -3.21
C GLY A 115 6.18 -23.46 -1.78
N PHE A 116 7.22 -22.65 -1.56
CA PHE A 116 7.88 -22.49 -0.25
C PHE A 116 6.90 -22.15 0.88
N LEU A 117 6.07 -21.11 0.72
CA LEU A 117 5.09 -20.72 1.75
C LEU A 117 4.10 -21.83 2.07
N MET A 118 3.66 -22.58 1.06
CA MET A 118 2.71 -23.68 1.21
C MET A 118 3.35 -24.83 1.98
N ARG A 119 4.56 -25.26 1.60
CA ARG A 119 5.33 -26.31 2.31
C ARG A 119 5.65 -25.96 3.75
N GLN A 120 5.73 -24.67 4.08
CA GLN A 120 5.92 -24.20 5.45
C GLN A 120 4.62 -24.13 6.24
N GLY A 121 3.46 -24.31 5.60
CA GLY A 121 2.14 -24.43 6.25
C GLY A 121 1.44 -23.10 6.48
N TYR A 122 1.89 -22.00 5.87
CA TYR A 122 1.33 -20.67 6.10
C TYR A 122 -0.06 -20.51 5.49
N THR A 123 -0.96 -19.89 6.24
CA THR A 123 -2.16 -19.27 5.65
C THR A 123 -1.79 -17.90 5.10
N ILE A 124 -1.87 -17.72 3.79
CA ILE A 124 -1.52 -16.45 3.13
C ILE A 124 -2.79 -15.62 2.97
N VAL A 125 -2.78 -14.40 3.49
CA VAL A 125 -3.93 -13.50 3.49
C VAL A 125 -3.57 -12.20 2.77
N TRP A 126 -4.50 -11.73 1.94
CA TRP A 126 -4.43 -10.40 1.35
C TRP A 126 -5.76 -9.68 1.56
N SER A 127 -5.69 -8.36 1.67
CA SER A 127 -6.86 -7.51 1.68
C SER A 127 -6.58 -6.16 1.03
N GLY A 128 -7.59 -5.58 0.42
CA GLY A 128 -7.56 -4.17 0.08
C GLY A 128 -7.29 -3.31 1.32
N TRP A 129 -6.57 -2.21 1.13
CA TRP A 129 -6.37 -1.19 2.16
C TRP A 129 -6.34 0.22 1.55
N GLN A 130 -6.01 0.32 0.27
CA GLN A 130 -5.96 1.57 -0.46
C GLN A 130 -7.33 1.85 -1.12
N GLY A 131 -8.03 2.86 -0.61
CA GLY A 131 -9.41 3.17 -1.00
C GLY A 131 -9.57 4.10 -2.21
N ASP A 132 -8.47 4.61 -2.77
CA ASP A 132 -8.46 5.48 -3.96
C ASP A 132 -8.02 4.75 -5.23
N LEU A 133 -7.87 3.42 -5.22
CA LEU A 133 -7.48 2.67 -6.42
C LEU A 133 -8.60 2.71 -7.47
N THR A 134 -8.22 2.91 -8.72
CA THR A 134 -9.10 2.68 -9.86
C THR A 134 -9.37 1.16 -9.96
N PRO A 135 -10.65 0.72 -9.98
CA PRO A 135 -10.97 -0.69 -10.09
C PRO A 135 -10.27 -1.32 -11.30
N THR A 136 -9.44 -2.32 -11.04
CA THR A 136 -8.66 -3.06 -12.03
C THR A 136 -8.88 -4.54 -11.77
N GLU A 137 -8.97 -5.35 -12.83
CA GLU A 137 -9.25 -6.77 -12.69
C GLU A 137 -8.26 -7.45 -11.73
N HIS A 138 -8.81 -8.23 -10.80
CA HIS A 138 -8.09 -8.98 -9.75
C HIS A 138 -7.26 -8.16 -8.75
N TRP A 139 -7.26 -6.83 -8.84
CA TRP A 139 -6.72 -5.98 -7.78
C TRP A 139 -7.63 -6.03 -6.55
N LEU A 140 -7.01 -6.06 -5.38
CA LEU A 140 -7.74 -5.95 -4.12
C LEU A 140 -7.91 -4.47 -3.76
N THR A 141 -9.17 -4.04 -3.72
CA THR A 141 -9.55 -2.66 -3.42
C THR A 141 -10.28 -2.58 -2.09
N ALA A 142 -10.46 -1.36 -1.60
CA ALA A 142 -11.24 -1.08 -0.41
C ALA A 142 -12.19 0.08 -0.69
N GLY A 143 -13.35 0.07 -0.02
CA GLY A 143 -14.26 1.19 0.00
C GLY A 143 -14.11 1.97 1.29
N VAL A 144 -13.80 3.25 1.17
CA VAL A 144 -13.78 4.21 2.28
C VAL A 144 -14.63 5.42 1.91
N PRO A 145 -15.28 6.07 2.89
CA PRO A 145 -16.13 7.21 2.59
C PRO A 145 -15.32 8.48 2.28
N ALA A 146 -15.96 9.39 1.56
CA ALA A 146 -15.54 10.78 1.48
C ALA A 146 -15.94 11.53 2.76
N ALA A 147 -15.07 12.41 3.24
CA ALA A 147 -15.34 13.29 4.35
C ALA A 147 -16.05 14.57 3.91
N THR A 148 -16.97 15.06 4.74
CA THR A 148 -17.76 16.27 4.49
C THR A 148 -17.76 17.19 5.70
N ASN A 149 -17.93 18.49 5.49
CA ASN A 149 -18.18 19.44 6.58
C ASN A 149 -19.68 19.53 6.85
N LYS A 150 -20.21 18.63 7.70
CA LYS A 150 -21.64 18.54 8.02
C LYS A 150 -22.52 18.43 6.76
N GLY A 151 -22.14 17.52 5.85
CA GLY A 151 -22.84 17.31 4.57
C GLY A 151 -22.44 18.27 3.44
N LYS A 152 -21.63 19.30 3.72
CA LYS A 152 -21.07 20.19 2.69
C LYS A 152 -19.70 19.72 2.22
N GLU A 153 -19.33 20.07 0.99
CA GLU A 153 -18.02 19.74 0.42
C GLU A 153 -16.88 20.33 1.26
N ILE A 154 -15.78 19.58 1.38
CA ILE A 154 -14.51 20.10 1.90
C ILE A 154 -13.64 20.44 0.69
N VAL A 155 -13.24 21.71 0.56
CA VAL A 155 -12.43 22.19 -0.57
C VAL A 155 -11.06 22.66 -0.07
N ARG A 156 -9.98 22.19 -0.70
CA ARG A 156 -8.59 22.61 -0.45
C ARG A 156 -7.80 22.67 -1.75
N LYS A 157 -6.78 23.54 -1.80
CA LYS A 157 -5.78 23.46 -2.88
C LYS A 157 -4.92 22.21 -2.67
N VAL A 158 -4.83 21.39 -3.70
CA VAL A 158 -3.96 20.21 -3.73
C VAL A 158 -2.91 20.39 -4.82
N ARG A 159 -1.81 19.66 -4.69
CA ARG A 159 -0.70 19.67 -5.65
C ARG A 159 -0.49 18.28 -6.21
N THR A 160 -0.36 18.21 -7.54
CA THR A 160 -0.01 17.00 -8.28
C THR A 160 1.16 17.30 -9.21
N GLU A 161 2.16 16.42 -9.24
CA GLU A 161 3.09 16.36 -10.38
C GLU A 161 2.62 15.32 -11.39
N ILE A 162 2.68 15.69 -12.66
CA ILE A 162 2.35 14.87 -13.81
C ILE A 162 3.60 14.78 -14.68
N VAL A 163 4.04 13.55 -14.94
CA VAL A 163 5.19 13.24 -15.80
C VAL A 163 4.76 12.18 -16.77
N VAL A 164 5.06 12.38 -18.06
CA VAL A 164 4.80 11.39 -19.11
C VAL A 164 6.12 10.88 -19.67
N THR A 165 6.12 9.64 -20.16
CA THR A 165 7.32 8.99 -20.72
C THR A 165 7.24 8.82 -22.25
N ALA A 166 6.12 9.21 -22.87
CA ALA A 166 5.87 9.04 -24.29
C ALA A 166 5.24 10.31 -24.86
N GLU A 167 5.49 10.55 -26.15
CA GLU A 167 4.88 11.63 -26.91
C GLU A 167 3.40 11.35 -27.23
N GLY A 168 2.69 12.36 -27.73
CA GLY A 168 1.29 12.22 -28.16
C GLY A 168 0.30 12.03 -27.00
N ILE A 169 0.72 12.35 -25.77
CA ILE A 169 -0.15 12.35 -24.60
C ILE A 169 -0.67 13.77 -24.40
N TYR A 170 -1.98 13.94 -24.50
CA TYR A 170 -2.66 15.23 -24.33
C TYR A 170 -3.49 15.31 -23.05
N SER A 171 -3.80 14.16 -22.45
CA SER A 171 -4.66 14.07 -21.27
C SER A 171 -4.05 13.19 -20.18
N ARG A 172 -4.19 13.61 -18.93
CA ARG A 172 -3.82 12.84 -17.73
C ARG A 172 -4.83 13.05 -16.61
N PRO A 173 -5.08 12.03 -15.75
CA PRO A 173 -5.88 12.23 -14.56
C PRO A 173 -5.22 13.23 -13.62
N LEU A 174 -6.01 14.04 -12.91
CA LEU A 174 -5.53 15.00 -11.89
C LEU A 174 -4.80 14.33 -10.72
N SER A 175 -4.94 13.02 -10.53
CA SER A 175 -4.13 12.23 -9.60
C SER A 175 -2.66 12.11 -10.03
N GLY A 176 -2.37 12.33 -11.32
CA GLY A 176 -1.07 12.12 -11.96
C GLY A 176 -0.75 10.65 -12.25
N ASP A 177 -1.63 9.71 -11.88
CA ASP A 177 -1.41 8.28 -12.01
C ASP A 177 -2.75 7.56 -12.28
N ALA A 178 -2.87 6.89 -13.42
CA ALA A 178 -4.12 6.24 -13.84
C ALA A 178 -4.58 5.10 -12.92
N ARG A 179 -3.68 4.59 -12.07
CA ARG A 179 -3.99 3.52 -11.11
C ARG A 179 -4.82 3.99 -9.92
N VAL A 180 -4.90 5.31 -9.71
CA VAL A 180 -5.66 5.92 -8.61
C VAL A 180 -6.62 6.98 -9.13
N MET A 181 -7.77 7.06 -8.48
CA MET A 181 -8.80 8.04 -8.75
C MET A 181 -8.29 9.45 -8.42
N SER A 182 -8.65 10.41 -9.27
CA SER A 182 -8.45 11.83 -9.00
C SER A 182 -9.37 12.32 -7.89
N TYR A 183 -8.86 13.18 -7.01
CA TYR A 183 -9.74 14.10 -6.30
C TYR A 183 -10.35 15.06 -7.32
N GLU A 184 -11.67 15.20 -7.31
CA GLU A 184 -12.36 16.07 -8.26
C GLU A 184 -11.99 17.52 -8.01
N ALA A 185 -11.80 18.29 -9.09
CA ALA A 185 -11.78 19.74 -9.02
C ALA A 185 -13.12 20.25 -8.47
N ALA A 186 -13.08 21.19 -7.53
CA ALA A 186 -14.27 21.76 -6.93
C ALA A 186 -15.11 22.57 -7.94
N ALA A 187 -14.42 23.25 -8.87
CA ALA A 187 -15.00 23.97 -9.99
C ALA A 187 -14.01 23.97 -11.17
N PRO A 188 -14.47 24.12 -12.42
CA PRO A 188 -13.61 24.28 -13.60
C PRO A 188 -13.01 25.69 -13.73
N ASP A 189 -13.05 26.51 -12.68
CA ASP A 189 -12.52 27.88 -12.68
C ASP A 189 -10.98 27.88 -12.70
N LYS A 190 -10.42 28.13 -13.88
CA LYS A 190 -8.96 28.18 -14.09
C LYS A 190 -8.28 29.32 -13.33
N SER A 191 -9.00 30.37 -12.91
CA SER A 191 -8.42 31.45 -12.09
C SER A 191 -7.97 30.98 -10.70
N GLN A 192 -8.54 29.87 -10.22
CA GLN A 192 -8.19 29.26 -8.93
C GLN A 192 -7.13 28.16 -9.02
N ALA A 193 -6.67 27.84 -10.23
CA ALA A 193 -5.72 26.79 -10.52
C ALA A 193 -4.50 27.30 -11.30
N SER A 194 -3.39 26.57 -11.21
CA SER A 194 -2.16 26.91 -11.92
C SER A 194 -1.48 25.65 -12.42
N LEU A 195 -0.99 25.70 -13.66
CA LEU A 195 -0.14 24.70 -14.26
C LEU A 195 1.24 25.33 -14.52
N THR A 196 2.29 24.66 -14.05
CA THR A 196 3.67 25.04 -14.37
C THR A 196 4.41 23.85 -14.93
N VAL A 197 5.46 24.10 -15.70
CA VAL A 197 6.33 23.07 -16.26
C VAL A 197 7.79 23.36 -15.92
N ARG A 198 8.56 22.29 -15.69
CA ARG A 198 10.02 22.34 -15.55
C ARG A 198 10.64 21.03 -16.01
N GLU A 199 11.87 21.09 -16.51
CA GLU A 199 12.61 19.89 -16.94
C GLU A 199 13.18 19.11 -15.75
N LYS A 200 13.69 19.82 -14.74
CA LYS A 200 14.38 19.25 -13.58
C LYS A 200 13.64 19.60 -12.30
N SER A 201 13.71 18.73 -11.28
CA SER A 201 13.01 18.93 -10.01
C SER A 201 13.32 20.27 -9.35
N TYR A 202 14.58 20.71 -9.43
CA TYR A 202 15.12 21.97 -8.92
C TYR A 202 15.08 23.14 -9.92
N GLY A 203 14.53 22.92 -11.13
CA GLY A 203 14.40 23.96 -12.13
C GLY A 203 13.35 25.01 -11.75
N ALA A 204 13.48 26.20 -12.32
CA ALA A 204 12.45 27.23 -12.21
C ALA A 204 11.12 26.73 -12.79
N ARG A 205 10.01 27.08 -12.14
CA ARG A 205 8.67 26.78 -12.62
C ARG A 205 8.29 27.79 -13.69
N THR A 206 8.08 27.33 -14.92
CA THR A 206 7.57 28.18 -16.00
C THR A 206 6.05 28.04 -16.06
N PRO A 207 5.26 29.12 -15.91
CA PRO A 207 3.81 29.05 -16.04
C PRO A 207 3.39 28.57 -17.43
N VAL A 208 2.40 27.67 -17.47
CA VAL A 208 1.71 27.30 -18.70
C VAL A 208 0.44 28.16 -18.79
N SER A 209 0.27 28.87 -19.92
CA SER A 209 -0.88 29.76 -20.14
C SER A 209 -2.20 29.05 -19.88
N GLN A 210 -3.18 29.73 -19.28
CA GLN A 210 -4.52 29.17 -19.08
C GLN A 210 -5.22 28.83 -20.40
N SER A 211 -4.82 29.43 -21.52
CA SER A 211 -5.34 29.07 -22.85
C SER A 211 -4.85 27.70 -23.36
N GLU A 212 -3.80 27.13 -22.76
CA GLU A 212 -3.17 25.89 -23.23
C GLU A 212 -3.74 24.63 -22.57
N TRP A 213 -4.56 24.77 -21.53
CA TRP A 213 -5.05 23.62 -20.77
C TRP A 213 -6.49 23.79 -20.30
N GLU A 214 -7.14 22.65 -20.09
CA GLU A 214 -8.54 22.57 -19.67
C GLU A 214 -8.76 21.46 -18.63
N PHE A 215 -9.76 21.67 -17.77
CA PHE A 215 -10.36 20.60 -16.96
C PHE A 215 -11.20 19.68 -17.86
N ALA A 216 -10.52 18.81 -18.59
CA ALA A 216 -11.10 17.95 -19.61
C ALA A 216 -10.24 16.72 -19.84
N ALA A 217 -10.89 15.66 -20.31
CA ALA A 217 -10.21 14.58 -21.01
C ALA A 217 -10.13 14.95 -22.50
N CYS A 218 -8.96 14.82 -23.11
CA CYS A 218 -8.79 15.10 -24.53
C CYS A 218 -7.90 14.09 -25.26
N LYS A 219 -8.13 13.98 -26.56
CA LYS A 219 -7.41 13.10 -27.47
C LYS A 219 -7.29 13.78 -28.83
N LEU A 220 -6.12 13.69 -29.43
CA LEU A 220 -5.92 14.10 -30.81
C LEU A 220 -6.44 13.02 -31.76
N GLU A 221 -7.42 13.35 -32.59
CA GLU A 221 -7.89 12.49 -33.67
C GLU A 221 -6.84 12.50 -34.79
N LYS A 222 -6.20 11.35 -35.05
CA LYS A 222 -5.06 11.26 -35.97
C LYS A 222 -5.44 11.56 -37.42
N GLN A 223 -6.68 11.26 -37.81
CA GLN A 223 -7.16 11.40 -39.18
C GLN A 223 -7.46 12.85 -39.54
N THR A 224 -8.05 13.60 -38.61
CA THR A 224 -8.50 14.98 -38.87
C THR A 224 -7.55 16.02 -38.27
N GLY A 225 -6.65 15.62 -37.37
CA GLY A 225 -5.81 16.52 -36.58
C GLY A 225 -6.60 17.33 -35.54
N LYS A 226 -7.89 17.04 -35.32
CA LYS A 226 -8.72 17.78 -34.37
C LYS A 226 -8.56 17.25 -32.96
N MET A 227 -8.59 18.15 -31.99
CA MET A 227 -8.63 17.79 -30.57
C MET A 227 -10.07 17.48 -30.16
N GLU A 228 -10.35 16.21 -29.87
CA GLU A 228 -11.59 15.83 -29.20
C GLU A 228 -11.45 16.14 -27.72
N MET A 229 -12.43 16.85 -27.17
CA MET A 229 -12.40 17.28 -25.77
C MET A 229 -13.73 17.01 -25.09
N LYS A 230 -13.66 16.41 -23.90
CA LYS A 230 -14.80 16.17 -23.02
C LYS A 230 -14.52 16.81 -21.66
N PRO A 231 -15.31 17.79 -21.21
CA PRO A 231 -15.17 18.38 -19.88
C PRO A 231 -15.11 17.31 -18.79
N SER A 232 -14.17 17.47 -17.84
CA SER A 232 -13.93 16.50 -16.76
C SER A 232 -13.34 17.21 -15.55
N ALA A 233 -13.96 17.00 -14.38
CA ALA A 233 -13.39 17.43 -13.10
C ALA A 233 -12.24 16.53 -12.61
N LYS A 234 -11.87 15.48 -13.36
CA LYS A 234 -10.92 14.45 -12.96
C LYS A 234 -9.69 14.36 -13.87
N ASP A 235 -9.66 15.12 -14.95
CA ASP A 235 -8.62 15.07 -15.97
C ASP A 235 -8.10 16.48 -16.29
N LEU A 236 -6.82 16.53 -16.66
CA LEU A 236 -6.14 17.70 -17.20
C LEU A 236 -5.83 17.42 -18.67
N CYS A 237 -6.36 18.27 -19.54
CA CYS A 237 -6.00 18.34 -20.95
C CYS A 237 -4.94 19.42 -21.14
N LEU A 238 -3.88 19.11 -21.89
CA LEU A 238 -2.87 20.05 -22.35
C LEU A 238 -2.86 20.04 -23.88
N LEU A 239 -3.29 21.14 -24.51
CA LEU A 239 -3.56 21.22 -25.95
C LEU A 239 -2.30 21.01 -26.79
N SER A 240 -1.17 21.53 -26.32
CA SER A 240 0.15 21.36 -26.92
C SER A 240 0.77 19.98 -26.65
N GLY A 241 0.12 19.15 -25.82
CA GLY A 241 0.62 17.85 -25.40
C GLY A 241 1.71 17.93 -24.31
N PHE A 242 1.78 16.88 -23.49
CA PHE A 242 2.80 16.74 -22.46
C PHE A 242 4.14 16.36 -23.10
N LYS A 243 5.20 17.10 -22.75
CA LYS A 243 6.57 16.76 -23.17
C LYS A 243 7.11 15.59 -22.33
N PRO A 244 7.66 14.53 -22.95
CA PRO A 244 8.28 13.43 -22.21
C PRO A 244 9.37 13.91 -21.25
N GLY A 245 9.40 13.33 -20.05
CA GLY A 245 10.38 13.62 -19.00
C GLY A 245 10.21 14.96 -18.29
N HIS A 246 9.34 15.86 -18.76
CA HIS A 246 9.07 17.13 -18.11
C HIS A 246 8.12 16.95 -16.92
N ILE A 247 8.29 17.80 -15.92
CA ILE A 247 7.50 17.81 -14.69
C ILE A 247 6.48 18.93 -14.76
N TYR A 248 5.23 18.54 -14.92
CA TYR A 248 4.09 19.44 -14.87
C TYR A 248 3.56 19.47 -13.45
N GLU A 249 3.59 20.62 -12.79
CA GLU A 249 3.03 20.81 -11.46
C GLU A 249 1.68 21.50 -11.58
N PHE A 250 0.63 20.79 -11.19
CA PHE A 250 -0.74 21.27 -11.20
C PHE A 250 -1.23 21.50 -9.78
N ILE A 251 -1.67 22.73 -9.49
CA ILE A 251 -2.26 23.13 -8.22
C ILE A 251 -3.69 23.59 -8.50
N TYR A 252 -4.67 22.97 -7.85
CA TYR A 252 -6.09 23.23 -8.10
C TYR A 252 -6.92 23.02 -6.83
N PRO A 253 -8.09 23.68 -6.70
CA PRO A 253 -9.02 23.40 -5.61
C PRO A 253 -9.68 22.03 -5.84
N ALA A 254 -9.35 21.06 -5.01
CA ALA A 254 -9.98 19.74 -5.01
C ALA A 254 -11.05 19.64 -3.91
N LYS A 255 -11.99 18.71 -4.07
CA LYS A 255 -13.08 18.50 -3.11
C LYS A 255 -13.21 17.05 -2.61
N ASN A 256 -13.89 16.92 -1.47
CA ASN A 256 -14.37 15.65 -0.89
C ASN A 256 -13.25 14.62 -0.67
N PRO A 257 -12.31 14.90 0.26
CA PRO A 257 -11.19 14.00 0.53
C PRO A 257 -11.69 12.67 1.09
N LEU A 258 -11.10 11.56 0.65
CA LEU A 258 -11.38 10.23 1.17
C LEU A 258 -10.73 10.05 2.55
N VAL A 259 -11.39 9.29 3.43
CA VAL A 259 -10.83 8.88 4.74
C VAL A 259 -9.88 7.70 4.53
N LEU A 260 -8.79 7.91 3.79
CA LEU A 260 -7.87 6.84 3.38
C LEU A 260 -7.14 6.17 4.56
N GLY A 261 -7.01 6.84 5.70
CA GLY A 261 -6.47 6.27 6.92
C GLY A 261 -7.23 5.03 7.43
N LEU A 262 -8.49 4.84 7.02
CA LEU A 262 -9.25 3.60 7.29
C LEU A 262 -8.56 2.34 6.77
N GLY A 263 -7.65 2.45 5.79
CA GLY A 263 -6.80 1.35 5.37
C GLY A 263 -6.06 0.66 6.52
N PHE A 264 -5.64 1.40 7.53
CA PHE A 264 -5.03 0.80 8.73
C PHE A 264 -6.03 0.03 9.59
N ALA A 265 -7.24 0.59 9.77
CA ALA A 265 -8.31 -0.07 10.53
C ALA A 265 -8.77 -1.35 9.82
N ILE A 266 -8.89 -1.32 8.49
CA ILE A 266 -9.25 -2.47 7.66
C ILE A 266 -8.33 -3.66 7.96
N VAL A 267 -7.02 -3.45 7.85
CA VAL A 267 -6.02 -4.52 8.05
C VAL A 267 -6.02 -4.99 9.51
N ARG A 268 -6.02 -4.06 10.47
CA ARG A 268 -6.11 -4.36 11.91
C ARG A 268 -7.32 -5.25 12.22
N ASP A 269 -8.49 -4.85 11.74
CA ASP A 269 -9.76 -5.48 12.08
C ASP A 269 -9.92 -6.83 11.38
N LEU A 270 -9.51 -6.96 10.11
CA LEU A 270 -9.55 -8.23 9.39
C LEU A 270 -8.61 -9.25 10.03
N ILE A 271 -7.36 -8.88 10.30
CA ILE A 271 -6.40 -9.82 10.87
C ILE A 271 -6.76 -10.17 12.32
N SER A 272 -7.24 -9.20 13.10
CA SER A 272 -7.78 -9.50 14.44
C SER A 272 -8.96 -10.49 14.36
N PHE A 273 -9.91 -10.29 13.45
CA PHE A 273 -11.02 -11.20 13.22
C PHE A 273 -10.55 -12.63 12.88
N LEU A 274 -9.71 -12.75 11.85
CA LEU A 274 -9.21 -14.03 11.37
C LEU A 274 -8.41 -14.81 12.43
N ARG A 275 -7.78 -14.11 13.38
CA ARG A 275 -7.00 -14.72 14.47
C ARG A 275 -7.84 -15.12 15.67
N TYR A 276 -8.77 -14.27 16.08
CA TYR A 276 -9.33 -14.35 17.42
C TYR A 276 -10.82 -14.68 17.49
N GLU A 277 -11.55 -14.48 16.40
CA GLU A 277 -13.00 -14.63 16.38
C GLU A 277 -13.40 -15.93 15.68
N VAL A 278 -14.54 -16.51 16.07
CA VAL A 278 -15.06 -17.76 15.48
C VAL A 278 -16.06 -17.49 14.37
N GLU A 279 -16.78 -16.38 14.49
CA GLU A 279 -17.80 -15.92 13.55
C GLU A 279 -17.88 -14.39 13.60
N ASP A 280 -18.41 -13.79 12.55
CA ASP A 280 -18.68 -12.36 12.52
C ASP A 280 -20.01 -12.01 13.22
N LYS A 281 -20.35 -10.71 13.28
CA LYS A 281 -21.59 -10.26 13.93
C LYS A 281 -22.87 -10.68 13.17
N ALA A 282 -22.75 -11.12 11.92
CA ALA A 282 -23.85 -11.61 11.10
C ALA A 282 -23.97 -13.15 11.15
N GLY A 283 -23.16 -13.82 11.96
CA GLY A 283 -23.17 -15.28 12.12
C GLY A 283 -22.41 -16.06 11.03
N ASN A 284 -21.63 -15.40 10.17
CA ASN A 284 -20.80 -16.12 9.20
C ASN A 284 -19.53 -16.63 9.90
N SER A 285 -19.23 -17.91 9.74
CA SER A 285 -18.02 -18.53 10.30
C SER A 285 -16.75 -17.84 9.80
N ASN A 286 -15.76 -17.69 10.69
CA ASN A 286 -14.41 -17.33 10.32
C ASN A 286 -13.81 -18.48 9.46
N PRO A 287 -13.36 -18.19 8.22
CA PRO A 287 -12.88 -19.21 7.28
C PRO A 287 -11.61 -19.93 7.73
N LEU A 288 -10.91 -19.43 8.76
CA LEU A 288 -9.71 -20.07 9.31
C LEU A 288 -10.00 -20.95 10.52
N THR A 289 -11.22 -20.95 11.04
CA THR A 289 -11.61 -21.88 12.10
C THR A 289 -11.89 -23.27 11.51
N SER A 290 -11.42 -24.31 12.19
CA SER A 290 -11.71 -25.71 11.84
C SER A 290 -12.29 -26.41 13.07
N GLY A 291 -13.39 -27.14 12.89
CA GLY A 291 -13.99 -27.98 13.92
C GLY A 291 -14.41 -27.27 15.22
N GLY A 292 -14.75 -25.98 15.17
CA GLY A 292 -15.12 -25.20 16.37
C GLY A 292 -13.93 -24.84 17.28
N ILE A 293 -12.69 -25.11 16.87
CA ILE A 293 -11.49 -24.79 17.67
C ILE A 293 -11.16 -23.30 17.52
N LYS A 294 -11.31 -22.55 18.62
CA LYS A 294 -11.06 -21.10 18.73
C LYS A 294 -9.64 -20.62 18.38
N LYS A 295 -8.65 -21.50 18.19
CA LYS A 295 -7.21 -21.16 18.10
C LYS A 295 -6.45 -21.90 17.00
N SER A 296 -7.01 -22.00 15.79
CA SER A 296 -6.27 -22.52 14.63
C SER A 296 -5.09 -21.63 14.25
N ILE A 297 -5.17 -20.32 14.50
CA ILE A 297 -4.10 -19.35 14.28
C ILE A 297 -3.47 -18.92 15.61
N LYS A 298 -2.15 -19.06 15.72
CA LYS A 298 -1.33 -18.69 16.88
C LYS A 298 -0.50 -17.44 16.64
N HIS A 299 0.02 -17.28 15.41
CA HIS A 299 0.86 -16.15 15.01
C HIS A 299 0.34 -15.48 13.73
N ALA A 300 0.63 -14.19 13.56
CA ALA A 300 0.40 -13.48 12.32
C ALA A 300 1.59 -12.57 12.02
N TYR A 301 2.09 -12.70 10.81
CA TYR A 301 3.15 -11.88 10.27
C TYR A 301 2.63 -11.04 9.12
N ALA A 302 3.27 -9.91 8.87
CA ALA A 302 3.00 -9.09 7.69
C ALA A 302 4.26 -8.92 6.85
N TRP A 303 4.11 -8.97 5.53
CA TRP A 303 5.12 -8.56 4.58
C TRP A 303 4.52 -7.53 3.62
N GLY A 304 5.35 -6.60 3.19
CA GLY A 304 4.95 -5.55 2.28
C GLY A 304 6.16 -5.00 1.57
N ARG A 305 5.97 -4.64 0.30
CA ARG A 305 7.03 -4.23 -0.60
C ARG A 305 6.84 -2.79 -1.04
N SER A 306 7.90 -1.99 -1.06
CA SER A 306 7.88 -0.64 -1.65
C SER A 306 6.79 0.21 -0.98
N GLN A 307 5.74 0.61 -1.69
CA GLN A 307 4.57 1.30 -1.14
C GLN A 307 3.94 0.56 0.06
N SER A 308 3.71 -0.76 -0.05
CA SER A 308 3.07 -1.51 1.03
C SER A 308 4.03 -1.82 2.19
N GLY A 309 5.34 -1.79 1.95
CA GLY A 309 6.33 -1.78 3.04
C GLY A 309 6.27 -0.48 3.87
N ARG A 310 6.09 0.67 3.20
CA ARG A 310 5.84 1.96 3.85
C ARG A 310 4.50 1.97 4.60
N PHE A 311 3.46 1.37 4.01
CA PHE A 311 2.16 1.17 4.68
C PHE A 311 2.32 0.45 6.01
N LEU A 312 3.03 -0.69 6.05
CA LEU A 312 3.21 -1.47 7.28
C LEU A 312 4.01 -0.71 8.34
N ARG A 313 5.04 0.05 7.93
CA ARG A 313 5.78 0.95 8.84
C ARG A 313 4.85 2.01 9.44
N ASP A 314 3.95 2.56 8.63
CA ASP A 314 3.02 3.60 9.03
C ASP A 314 1.88 3.07 9.92
N LEU A 315 1.42 1.84 9.65
CA LEU A 315 0.47 1.08 10.47
C LEU A 315 1.00 0.93 11.90
N VAL A 316 2.27 0.51 12.06
CA VAL A 316 2.93 0.41 13.38
C VAL A 316 3.05 1.78 14.03
N TYR A 317 3.53 2.78 13.28
CA TYR A 317 3.72 4.14 13.79
C TYR A 317 2.41 4.73 14.34
N HIS A 318 1.29 4.55 13.65
CA HIS A 318 -0.02 5.05 14.08
C HIS A 318 -0.68 4.18 15.16
N GLY A 319 -0.07 3.03 15.53
CA GLY A 319 -0.55 2.17 16.61
C GLY A 319 -1.62 1.17 16.20
N PHE A 320 -1.77 0.90 14.91
CA PHE A 320 -2.76 -0.04 14.38
C PHE A 320 -2.32 -1.51 14.47
N ASN A 321 -1.17 -1.79 15.08
CA ASN A 321 -0.80 -3.14 15.50
C ASN A 321 -1.46 -3.58 16.82
N GLN A 322 -2.43 -2.82 17.30
CA GLN A 322 -3.27 -3.13 18.46
C GLN A 322 -4.74 -3.00 18.05
N ASP A 323 -5.56 -4.03 18.32
CA ASP A 323 -6.99 -4.00 18.06
C ASP A 323 -7.80 -3.23 19.13
N GLU A 324 -9.10 -3.06 18.90
CA GLU A 324 -9.97 -2.33 19.84
C GLU A 324 -10.18 -3.03 21.19
N SER A 325 -9.81 -4.30 21.29
CA SER A 325 -9.78 -5.12 22.51
C SER A 325 -8.37 -5.17 23.13
N ARG A 326 -7.45 -4.34 22.64
CA ARG A 326 -6.05 -4.21 23.07
C ARG A 326 -5.16 -5.43 22.80
N ARG A 327 -5.58 -6.35 21.92
CA ARG A 327 -4.78 -7.50 21.47
C ARG A 327 -3.82 -7.08 20.35
N GLN A 328 -2.65 -7.71 20.31
CA GLN A 328 -1.67 -7.47 19.25
C GLN A 328 -2.15 -8.07 17.92
N VAL A 329 -1.98 -7.36 16.80
CA VAL A 329 -2.43 -7.85 15.49
C VAL A 329 -1.38 -8.69 14.79
N PHE A 330 -0.13 -8.23 14.75
CA PHE A 330 1.01 -8.91 14.17
C PHE A 330 2.13 -9.04 15.20
N GLU A 331 2.69 -10.23 15.36
CA GLU A 331 3.91 -10.42 16.15
C GLU A 331 5.15 -9.99 15.37
N ALA A 332 5.15 -10.14 14.04
CA ALA A 332 6.27 -9.80 13.18
C ALA A 332 5.84 -9.03 11.94
N ILE A 333 6.64 -8.06 11.50
CA ILE A 333 6.44 -7.32 10.26
C ILE A 333 7.76 -7.24 9.49
N SER A 334 7.71 -7.52 8.20
CA SER A 334 8.86 -7.54 7.29
C SER A 334 8.65 -6.55 6.13
N PRO A 335 8.97 -5.25 6.33
CA PRO A 335 8.99 -4.28 5.25
C PRO A 335 10.19 -4.55 4.33
N HIS A 336 9.92 -4.75 3.05
CA HIS A 336 10.92 -4.94 2.01
C HIS A 336 10.95 -3.73 1.07
N VAL A 337 12.16 -3.24 0.78
CA VAL A 337 12.42 -2.10 -0.13
C VAL A 337 11.55 -0.87 0.15
N ALA A 338 11.24 -0.63 1.43
CA ALA A 338 10.38 0.47 1.88
C ALA A 338 11.14 1.80 2.00
N GLY A 339 12.48 1.75 2.13
CA GLY A 339 13.31 2.88 2.49
C GLY A 339 13.07 3.40 3.90
N GLY A 340 13.48 4.65 4.16
CA GLY A 340 13.28 5.33 5.44
C GLY A 340 11.86 5.88 5.63
N GLY A 341 11.19 6.28 4.55
CA GLY A 341 9.91 6.98 4.64
C GLY A 341 8.71 6.17 5.18
N ARG A 342 7.73 6.86 5.77
CA ARG A 342 6.35 6.37 5.97
C ARG A 342 5.46 6.76 4.78
N LEU A 343 4.19 6.35 4.79
CA LEU A 343 3.25 6.55 3.69
C LEU A 343 2.42 7.83 3.87
N TYR A 344 2.12 8.55 2.79
CA TYR A 344 1.21 9.71 2.83
C TYR A 344 -0.26 9.24 2.75
N LEU A 345 -0.71 8.44 3.73
CA LEU A 345 -2.04 7.81 3.74
C LEU A 345 -3.03 8.52 4.67
N ASN A 346 -2.60 8.94 5.86
CA ASN A 346 -3.48 9.48 6.89
C ASN A 346 -3.46 11.01 6.94
N TYR A 347 -3.85 11.64 5.84
CA TYR A 347 -3.87 13.10 5.65
C TYR A 347 -5.08 13.53 4.83
N GLU A 348 -5.51 14.79 4.99
CA GLU A 348 -6.58 15.38 4.16
C GLU A 348 -6.05 15.51 2.72
N PHE A 349 -6.76 14.93 1.74
CA PHE A 349 -6.29 14.76 0.36
C PHE A 349 -4.98 13.96 0.23
N ALA A 350 -4.83 12.90 1.04
CA ALA A 350 -3.73 11.96 0.97
C ALA A 350 -3.56 11.34 -0.44
N ARG A 351 -2.30 11.05 -0.81
CA ARG A 351 -1.91 10.46 -2.11
C ARG A 351 -0.92 9.31 -1.89
N PRO A 352 -1.36 8.14 -1.42
CA PRO A 352 -0.47 7.05 -1.02
C PRO A 352 0.31 6.43 -2.19
N VAL A 353 -0.08 6.66 -3.44
CA VAL A 353 0.69 6.21 -4.62
C VAL A 353 2.01 6.96 -4.79
N SER A 354 2.08 8.18 -4.22
CA SER A 354 3.21 9.09 -4.37
C SER A 354 4.34 8.80 -3.37
N SER A 355 5.53 9.22 -3.78
CA SER A 355 6.73 9.14 -2.95
C SER A 355 7.76 10.08 -3.53
N SER A 356 8.53 10.75 -2.69
CA SER A 356 9.69 11.49 -3.14
C SER A 356 10.64 10.56 -3.91
N GLN A 357 11.05 10.97 -5.11
CA GLN A 357 12.03 10.26 -5.94
C GLN A 357 13.26 11.15 -6.14
N GLN A 358 14.30 10.62 -6.78
CA GLN A 358 15.50 11.39 -7.10
C GLN A 358 15.19 12.58 -8.03
N HIS A 359 14.29 12.41 -9.01
CA HIS A 359 14.01 13.44 -10.04
C HIS A 359 12.59 13.99 -10.05
N THR A 360 11.63 13.33 -9.39
CA THR A 360 10.22 13.70 -9.40
C THR A 360 9.63 13.60 -8.01
N ASN A 361 8.50 14.26 -7.79
CA ASN A 361 7.74 14.28 -6.54
C ASN A 361 8.60 14.66 -5.32
N GLN A 362 9.68 15.43 -5.50
CA GLN A 362 10.63 15.71 -4.42
C GLN A 362 9.97 16.40 -3.21
N LEU A 363 8.90 17.17 -3.47
CA LEU A 363 8.08 17.86 -2.46
C LEU A 363 6.97 16.99 -1.86
N ASP A 364 6.73 15.78 -2.40
CA ASP A 364 5.78 14.85 -1.80
C ASP A 364 6.42 14.24 -0.54
N PRO A 365 5.68 14.16 0.58
CA PRO A 365 6.32 13.95 1.87
C PRO A 365 6.85 12.51 2.04
N GLU A 366 8.10 12.40 2.45
CA GLU A 366 8.59 11.24 3.21
C GLU A 366 8.58 11.58 4.70
N LEU A 367 7.64 11.01 5.42
CA LEU A 367 7.22 11.53 6.72
C LEU A 367 8.07 10.97 7.87
N PHE A 368 8.70 11.87 8.63
CA PHE A 368 9.30 11.57 9.94
C PHE A 368 8.25 10.98 10.91
N PRO A 369 8.58 10.01 11.79
CA PRO A 369 9.90 9.42 12.00
C PRO A 369 10.29 8.39 10.94
N PHE A 370 11.59 8.34 10.66
CA PHE A 370 12.20 7.39 9.72
C PHE A 370 12.79 6.17 10.43
N ALA A 371 13.44 6.36 11.57
CA ALA A 371 14.01 5.25 12.32
C ALA A 371 12.97 4.53 13.19
N TYR A 372 13.30 3.31 13.60
CA TYR A 372 12.49 2.57 14.57
C TYR A 372 12.65 3.09 16.00
N ASN A 373 13.81 3.66 16.30
CA ASN A 373 14.11 4.34 17.56
C ASN A 373 13.25 5.60 17.74
N VAL A 374 12.95 5.95 18.99
CA VAL A 374 12.55 7.31 19.32
C VAL A 374 13.81 8.17 19.34
N LEU A 375 13.81 9.23 18.51
CA LEU A 375 14.92 10.17 18.43
C LEU A 375 14.40 11.59 18.20
N LYS A 376 15.23 12.57 18.57
CA LYS A 376 15.00 13.97 18.27
C LYS A 376 15.52 14.30 16.87
N ASP A 377 14.63 14.64 15.96
CA ASP A 377 14.94 15.05 14.61
C ASP A 377 15.88 16.27 14.63
N PRO A 378 17.09 16.18 14.07
CA PRO A 378 18.03 17.29 14.05
C PRO A 378 17.56 18.49 13.23
N GLN A 379 16.65 18.30 12.27
CA GLN A 379 16.18 19.37 11.40
C GLN A 379 15.02 20.15 12.01
N THR A 380 14.00 19.46 12.54
CA THR A 380 12.78 20.10 13.08
C THR A 380 12.74 20.20 14.60
N GLY A 381 13.60 19.47 15.32
CA GLY A 381 13.58 19.36 16.77
C GLY A 381 12.48 18.47 17.34
N ARG A 382 11.63 17.86 16.48
CA ARG A 382 10.56 16.94 16.89
C ARG A 382 11.14 15.64 17.45
N GLU A 383 10.53 15.07 18.48
CA GLU A 383 10.94 13.78 19.04
C GLU A 383 9.89 12.71 18.73
N ASP A 384 10.27 11.66 18.00
CA ASP A 384 9.37 10.56 17.65
C ASP A 384 10.13 9.30 17.18
N GLY A 385 9.43 8.18 17.08
CA GLY A 385 9.94 6.90 16.58
C GLY A 385 8.82 5.97 16.10
N ILE A 386 9.15 5.00 15.22
CA ILE A 386 8.16 4.03 14.75
C ILE A 386 7.78 3.05 15.88
N LEU A 387 8.76 2.52 16.62
CA LEU A 387 8.52 1.62 17.76
C LEU A 387 8.48 2.42 19.06
N LYS A 388 7.28 2.94 19.38
CA LYS A 388 7.01 3.75 20.57
C LYS A 388 5.89 3.19 21.44
N ARG A 389 5.46 1.95 21.20
CA ARG A 389 4.36 1.27 21.91
C ARG A 389 4.77 -0.15 22.29
N PRO A 390 5.60 -0.34 23.33
CA PRO A 390 6.24 -1.63 23.62
C PRO A 390 5.29 -2.84 23.70
N LYS A 391 4.04 -2.63 24.15
CA LYS A 391 3.00 -3.67 24.27
C LYS A 391 2.49 -4.21 22.92
N SER A 392 2.56 -3.40 21.86
CA SER A 392 2.06 -3.75 20.53
C SER A 392 3.12 -3.60 19.44
N ASP A 393 4.35 -3.19 19.77
CA ASP A 393 5.44 -3.10 18.81
C ASP A 393 5.85 -4.52 18.36
N PRO A 394 5.79 -4.80 17.05
CA PRO A 394 6.15 -6.12 16.51
C PRO A 394 7.67 -6.28 16.45
N TYR A 395 8.11 -7.51 16.25
CA TYR A 395 9.43 -7.79 15.70
C TYR A 395 9.50 -7.30 14.25
N ILE A 396 10.63 -6.74 13.87
CA ILE A 396 10.84 -6.13 12.56
C ILE A 396 12.02 -6.79 11.87
N VAL A 397 11.82 -7.25 10.65
CA VAL A 397 12.90 -7.57 9.71
C VAL A 397 12.80 -6.60 8.52
N HIS A 398 13.56 -5.51 8.59
CA HIS A 398 13.61 -4.52 7.52
C HIS A 398 14.63 -4.97 6.47
N THR A 399 14.23 -5.08 5.21
CA THR A 399 15.16 -5.39 4.11
C THR A 399 15.18 -4.27 3.06
N GLN A 400 16.36 -3.92 2.58
CA GLN A 400 16.56 -2.92 1.52
C GLN A 400 17.54 -3.42 0.47
N THR A 401 17.51 -2.82 -0.72
CA THR A 401 18.52 -2.98 -1.76
C THR A 401 19.25 -1.65 -1.99
N ASP A 402 20.18 -1.60 -2.95
CA ASP A 402 20.88 -0.36 -3.32
C ASP A 402 19.92 0.78 -3.67
N THR A 403 18.79 0.44 -4.30
CA THR A 403 17.87 1.47 -4.80
C THR A 403 17.27 2.31 -3.68
N GLU A 404 17.01 1.73 -2.50
CA GLU A 404 16.38 2.48 -1.41
C GLU A 404 17.30 3.52 -0.81
N TYR A 405 18.62 3.28 -0.79
CA TYR A 405 19.58 4.28 -0.34
C TYR A 405 19.58 5.50 -1.26
N TRP A 406 19.52 5.29 -2.58
CA TRP A 406 19.52 6.37 -3.56
C TRP A 406 18.17 7.07 -3.74
N GLN A 407 17.04 6.36 -3.63
CA GLN A 407 15.73 6.88 -4.02
C GLN A 407 14.69 6.95 -2.91
N LYS A 408 14.92 6.30 -1.76
CA LYS A 408 13.94 6.15 -0.67
C LYS A 408 14.52 6.47 0.71
N ARG A 409 15.59 7.26 0.76
CA ARG A 409 16.27 7.68 2.00
C ARG A 409 16.52 6.50 2.94
N GLY A 410 17.01 5.38 2.38
CA GLY A 410 17.21 4.12 3.09
C GLY A 410 18.01 4.27 4.39
N ALA A 411 19.03 5.12 4.37
CA ALA A 411 19.88 5.43 5.51
C ALA A 411 19.12 6.03 6.71
N LEU A 412 18.04 6.80 6.49
CA LEU A 412 17.28 7.42 7.59
C LEU A 412 16.54 6.39 8.45
N ALA A 413 16.43 5.13 8.01
CA ALA A 413 15.87 4.06 8.83
C ALA A 413 16.78 3.67 10.01
N HIS A 414 18.10 3.95 9.91
CA HIS A 414 19.10 3.51 10.88
C HIS A 414 20.16 4.56 11.23
N THR A 415 20.00 5.81 10.79
CA THR A 415 20.87 6.94 11.14
C THR A 415 20.11 8.06 11.85
N ASP A 416 20.84 8.89 12.59
CA ASP A 416 20.31 10.03 13.38
C ASP A 416 19.91 11.25 12.54
N GLY A 417 19.98 11.17 11.21
CA GLY A 417 19.76 12.28 10.29
C GLY A 417 20.95 13.26 10.17
N LYS A 418 22.02 13.07 10.96
CA LYS A 418 23.31 13.77 10.84
C LYS A 418 24.42 12.86 10.30
N GLY A 419 24.09 11.64 9.91
CA GLY A 419 25.01 10.66 9.33
C GLY A 419 25.71 9.77 10.35
N LYS A 420 25.21 9.69 11.59
CA LYS A 420 25.69 8.72 12.58
C LYS A 420 24.73 7.53 12.70
N ASP A 421 25.29 6.35 12.81
CA ASP A 421 24.53 5.12 13.01
C ASP A 421 23.81 5.13 14.37
N LEU A 422 22.57 4.65 14.37
CA LEU A 422 21.78 4.44 15.57
C LEU A 422 21.97 3.02 16.11
N PRO A 423 21.94 2.82 17.43
CA PRO A 423 21.81 1.48 17.99
C PRO A 423 20.48 0.87 17.54
N ILE A 424 20.54 -0.30 16.90
CA ILE A 424 19.33 -0.98 16.41
C ILE A 424 18.48 -1.45 17.61
N PRO A 425 17.16 -1.13 17.66
CA PRO A 425 16.30 -1.58 18.76
C PRO A 425 16.26 -3.11 18.89
N LYS A 426 16.09 -3.62 20.11
CA LYS A 426 16.09 -5.08 20.39
C LYS A 426 15.12 -5.89 19.54
N LYS A 427 13.99 -5.32 19.10
CA LYS A 427 12.98 -5.98 18.25
C LYS A 427 13.19 -5.73 16.76
N VAL A 428 14.31 -5.15 16.34
CA VAL A 428 14.59 -4.81 14.94
C VAL A 428 15.83 -5.54 14.45
N ARG A 429 15.75 -6.10 13.25
CA ARG A 429 16.91 -6.49 12.44
C ARG A 429 16.80 -5.81 11.08
N MET A 430 17.92 -5.31 10.58
CA MET A 430 18.00 -4.68 9.27
C MET A 430 18.99 -5.43 8.40
N TYR A 431 18.61 -5.68 7.14
CA TYR A 431 19.46 -6.34 6.16
C TYR A 431 19.49 -5.53 4.88
N PHE A 432 20.70 -5.37 4.36
CA PHE A 432 20.97 -4.76 3.07
C PHE A 432 21.38 -5.85 2.08
N ILE A 433 20.59 -6.01 1.02
CA ILE A 433 20.87 -6.96 -0.06
C ILE A 433 21.66 -6.19 -1.12
N ALA A 434 22.98 -6.26 -0.99
CA ALA A 434 23.91 -5.56 -1.86
C ALA A 434 23.79 -6.02 -3.32
N SER A 435 24.03 -5.11 -4.25
CA SER A 435 23.96 -5.33 -5.69
C SER A 435 22.58 -5.78 -6.18
N ALA A 436 21.50 -5.48 -5.46
CA ALA A 436 20.11 -5.73 -5.89
C ALA A 436 19.43 -4.43 -6.33
N GLN A 437 18.49 -4.53 -7.26
CA GLN A 437 17.66 -3.39 -7.68
C GLN A 437 16.29 -3.37 -6.99
N HIS A 438 15.56 -2.26 -7.12
CA HIS A 438 14.24 -2.11 -6.52
C HIS A 438 13.28 -3.22 -6.88
N SER A 439 13.35 -3.84 -8.07
CA SER A 439 12.48 -4.96 -8.45
C SER A 439 13.16 -5.88 -9.46
N ALA A 440 13.46 -7.11 -9.02
CA ALA A 440 13.95 -8.20 -9.87
C ALA A 440 13.32 -9.50 -9.37
N PRO A 441 12.12 -9.88 -9.84
CA PRO A 441 11.56 -11.19 -9.53
C PRO A 441 12.42 -12.31 -10.14
N PHE A 442 12.21 -13.55 -9.68
CA PHE A 442 12.86 -14.72 -10.24
C PHE A 442 12.64 -14.83 -11.75
N GLY A 443 13.68 -15.25 -12.49
CA GLY A 443 13.64 -15.33 -13.96
C GLY A 443 13.73 -13.98 -14.69
N SER A 444 14.01 -12.89 -13.98
CA SER A 444 14.32 -11.60 -14.63
C SER A 444 15.54 -11.72 -15.53
N ALA A 445 15.49 -11.08 -16.69
CA ALA A 445 16.63 -10.95 -17.60
C ALA A 445 17.09 -9.49 -17.64
N PRO A 446 18.38 -9.21 -17.92
CA PRO A 446 18.84 -7.86 -18.18
C PRO A 446 18.06 -7.23 -19.34
N ARG A 447 17.40 -6.10 -19.08
CA ARG A 447 16.62 -5.35 -20.10
C ARG A 447 17.07 -3.90 -20.16
N LYS A 448 17.12 -3.34 -21.37
CA LYS A 448 17.29 -1.89 -21.58
C LYS A 448 15.96 -1.20 -21.28
N GLY A 449 15.92 -0.45 -20.18
CA GLY A 449 14.75 0.34 -19.78
C GLY A 449 14.88 1.79 -20.25
N ALA A 450 14.33 2.72 -19.46
CA ALA A 450 14.48 4.16 -19.66
C ALA A 450 15.89 4.71 -19.31
N CYS A 451 16.75 3.87 -18.73
CA CYS A 451 18.11 4.24 -18.31
C CYS A 451 19.16 3.82 -19.35
N GLN A 452 20.38 4.36 -19.24
CA GLN A 452 21.49 4.04 -20.15
C GLN A 452 21.95 2.58 -20.07
N GLN A 453 21.99 2.02 -18.85
CA GLN A 453 22.49 0.67 -18.56
C GLN A 453 21.37 -0.37 -18.55
N LEU A 454 21.73 -1.65 -18.73
CA LEU A 454 20.81 -2.76 -18.54
C LEU A 454 20.40 -2.87 -17.06
N THR A 455 19.16 -3.28 -16.85
CA THR A 455 18.63 -3.58 -15.50
C THR A 455 19.33 -4.80 -14.89
N ASN A 456 19.53 -4.77 -13.57
CA ASN A 456 20.19 -5.85 -12.85
C ASN A 456 19.19 -6.99 -12.55
N PRO A 457 19.36 -8.20 -13.13
CA PRO A 457 18.37 -9.26 -13.02
C PRO A 457 18.38 -10.00 -11.67
N MET A 458 19.29 -9.67 -10.73
CA MET A 458 19.53 -10.48 -9.54
C MET A 458 18.26 -10.62 -8.67
N PRO A 459 17.70 -11.84 -8.54
CA PRO A 459 16.54 -12.07 -7.69
C PRO A 459 16.94 -12.10 -6.22
N VAL A 460 16.03 -11.68 -5.35
CA VAL A 460 16.25 -11.63 -3.89
C VAL A 460 15.54 -12.75 -3.12
N GLY A 461 14.92 -13.69 -3.83
CA GLY A 461 14.02 -14.69 -3.25
C GLY A 461 14.68 -15.58 -2.20
N ASP A 462 15.89 -16.08 -2.45
CA ASP A 462 16.62 -16.93 -1.49
C ASP A 462 16.93 -16.20 -0.19
N ALA A 463 17.43 -14.96 -0.28
CA ALA A 463 17.70 -14.14 0.88
C ALA A 463 16.42 -13.84 1.66
N LEU A 464 15.33 -13.50 0.97
CA LEU A 464 14.04 -13.23 1.62
C LEU A 464 13.46 -14.48 2.31
N ARG A 465 13.54 -15.65 1.68
CA ARG A 465 13.12 -16.93 2.28
C ARG A 465 13.91 -17.24 3.54
N ALA A 466 15.24 -17.13 3.50
CA ALA A 466 16.10 -17.37 4.66
C ALA A 466 15.77 -16.41 5.82
N LEU A 467 15.62 -15.11 5.51
CA LEU A 467 15.24 -14.11 6.50
C LEU A 467 13.83 -14.32 7.06
N MET A 468 12.91 -14.86 6.26
CA MET A 468 11.56 -15.21 6.70
C MET A 468 11.58 -16.36 7.71
N VAL A 469 12.38 -17.41 7.48
CA VAL A 469 12.59 -18.50 8.43
C VAL A 469 13.26 -17.99 9.70
N ALA A 470 14.29 -17.15 9.57
CA ALA A 470 14.98 -16.55 10.72
C ALA A 470 14.04 -15.64 11.54
N MET A 471 13.15 -14.89 10.88
CA MET A 471 12.12 -14.10 11.55
C MET A 471 11.18 -14.99 12.34
N ASP A 472 10.71 -16.07 11.73
CA ASP A 472 9.80 -17.01 12.39
C ASP A 472 10.43 -17.64 13.64
N GLN A 473 11.67 -18.12 13.53
CA GLN A 473 12.46 -18.66 14.65
C GLN A 473 12.74 -17.64 15.75
N TRP A 474 12.83 -16.36 15.40
CA TRP A 474 13.08 -15.31 16.38
C TRP A 474 11.83 -14.94 17.19
N VAL A 475 10.65 -15.12 16.59
CA VAL A 475 9.37 -14.79 17.21
C VAL A 475 8.72 -15.97 17.93
N SER A 476 8.97 -17.19 17.46
CA SER A 476 8.32 -18.43 17.93
C SER A 476 8.97 -19.04 19.17
#